data_AF-A0A4V2AXI7-F1
#
_entry.id   AF-A0A4V2AXI7-F1
#
_cell.length_a   1.000
_cell.length_b   1.000
_cell.length_c   1.000
_cell.angle_alpha   90.00
_cell.angle_beta   90.00
_cell.angle_gamma   90.00
#
_symmetry.space_group_name_H-M   'P 1'
#
loop_
_entity.id
_entity.type
_entity.pdbx_description
1 polymer ?
#
loop_
_entity_poly.entity_id
_entity_poly.type
_entity_poly.pdbx_seq_one_letter_code
_entity_poly.pdbx_strand_id
1 'polypeptide(L)'
;MEDNALLLEMLEEVLCFEGFHVLKANNGRSAFAMIDSETKIDIVISDVQMPGGDGIELMKKIHMLPSRRRPGLILTTGSASNLAETVSAYSLLGIFAKPVDYERMIETIRNHPVHETRKNLEEELVSF
;
A
#
# COMPACT_ATOMS: atom_id res chain seq x y z
N MET A 1 -0.27 1.50 6.97
CA MET A 1 0.52 1.75 8.19
C MET A 1 0.77 3.23 8.30
N GLU A 2 0.49 3.78 9.47
CA GLU A 2 0.59 5.20 9.78
C GLU A 2 0.66 5.28 11.32
N ASP A 3 1.54 6.11 11.86
CA ASP A 3 1.74 6.27 13.30
C ASP A 3 0.68 7.19 13.94
N ASN A 4 0.09 8.09 13.14
CA ASN A 4 -1.06 8.88 13.53
C ASN A 4 -2.36 8.07 13.40
N ALA A 5 -2.95 7.69 14.54
CA ALA A 5 -4.17 6.90 14.59
C ALA A 5 -5.37 7.56 13.86
N LEU A 6 -5.49 8.89 13.88
CA LEU A 6 -6.57 9.59 13.19
C LEU A 6 -6.40 9.52 11.67
N LEU A 7 -5.18 9.70 11.17
CA LEU A 7 -4.89 9.55 9.74
C LEU A 7 -5.08 8.10 9.28
N LEU A 8 -4.69 7.13 10.11
CA LEU A 8 -4.90 5.70 9.82
C LEU A 8 -6.39 5.36 9.71
N GLU A 9 -7.22 5.88 10.62
CA GLU A 9 -8.67 5.68 10.61
C GLU A 9 -9.32 6.34 9.39
N MET A 10 -8.98 7.60 9.12
CA MET A 10 -9.49 8.30 7.93
C MET A 10 -9.12 7.59 6.63
N LEU A 11 -7.89 7.09 6.52
CA LEU A 11 -7.45 6.34 5.33
C LEU A 11 -8.22 5.02 5.19
N GLU A 12 -8.46 4.31 6.29
CA GLU A 12 -9.28 3.10 6.28
C GLU A 12 -10.71 3.41 5.83
N GLU A 13 -11.37 4.43 6.39
CA GLU A 13 -12.73 4.82 6.02
C GLU A 13 -12.84 5.14 4.52
N VAL A 14 -11.91 5.95 4.00
CA VAL A 14 -11.88 6.33 2.57
C VAL A 14 -11.69 5.10 1.69
N LEU A 15 -10.72 4.24 2.00
CA LEU A 15 -10.47 3.04 1.19
C LEU A 15 -11.62 2.01 1.28
N CYS A 16 -12.24 1.85 2.45
CA CYS A 16 -13.41 1.00 2.60
C CYS A 16 -14.60 1.54 1.81
N PHE A 17 -14.82 2.86 1.83
CA PHE A 17 -15.86 3.51 1.04
C PHE A 17 -15.68 3.27 -0.47
N GLU A 18 -14.44 3.25 -0.94
CA GLU A 18 -14.10 2.92 -2.34
C GLU A 18 -14.17 1.42 -2.67
N GLY A 19 -14.55 0.57 -1.70
CA GLY A 19 -14.78 -0.87 -1.87
C GLY A 19 -13.57 -1.76 -1.58
N PHE A 20 -12.48 -1.21 -1.03
CA PHE A 20 -11.30 -2.02 -0.67
C PHE A 20 -11.47 -2.71 0.68
N HIS A 21 -10.93 -3.92 0.80
CA HIS A 21 -10.75 -4.56 2.10
C HIS A 21 -9.45 -4.09 2.74
N VAL A 22 -9.54 -3.40 3.88
CA VAL A 22 -8.40 -2.78 4.55
C VAL A 22 -8.01 -3.57 5.79
N LEU A 23 -6.72 -3.82 5.95
CA LEU A 23 -6.14 -4.33 7.19
C LEU A 23 -5.19 -3.28 7.77
N LYS A 24 -5.37 -2.95 9.05
CA LYS A 24 -4.53 -1.99 9.76
C LYS A 24 -3.36 -2.69 10.43
N ALA A 25 -2.16 -2.14 10.22
CA ALA A 25 -0.95 -2.52 10.95
C ALA A 25 -0.35 -1.28 11.62
N ASN A 26 0.05 -1.44 12.87
CA ASN A 26 0.58 -0.39 13.74
C ASN A 26 2.11 -0.26 13.69
N ASN A 27 2.81 -1.18 13.03
CA ASN A 27 4.26 -1.15 12.84
C ASN A 27 4.67 -2.09 11.69
N GLY A 28 5.93 -1.99 11.26
CA GLY A 28 6.46 -2.77 10.14
C GLY A 28 6.49 -4.27 10.42
N ARG A 29 6.64 -4.66 11.69
CA ARG A 29 6.64 -6.07 12.10
C ARG A 29 5.26 -6.70 11.96
N SER A 30 4.20 -6.05 12.45
CA SER A 30 2.83 -6.55 12.33
C SER A 30 2.38 -6.58 10.88
N ALA A 31 2.74 -5.56 10.08
CA ALA A 31 2.46 -5.55 8.66
C ALA A 31 3.16 -6.69 7.91
N PHE A 32 4.45 -6.93 8.17
CA PHE A 32 5.16 -8.03 7.53
C PHE A 32 4.58 -9.39 7.93
N ALA A 33 4.18 -9.57 9.19
CA ALA A 33 3.51 -10.80 9.63
C ALA A 33 2.18 -11.03 8.89
N MET A 34 1.41 -9.98 8.60
CA MET A 34 0.20 -10.08 7.78
C MET A 34 0.52 -10.46 6.33
N ILE A 35 1.56 -9.88 5.73
CA ILE A 35 1.98 -10.18 4.35
C ILE A 35 2.49 -11.62 4.21
N ASP A 36 3.21 -12.12 5.21
CA ASP A 36 3.78 -13.48 5.18
C ASP A 36 2.74 -14.57 5.50
N SER A 37 1.58 -14.18 6.04
CA SER A 37 0.46 -15.08 6.34
C SER A 37 -0.20 -15.67 5.09
N GLU A 38 -1.23 -16.51 5.30
CA GLU A 38 -2.05 -17.06 4.20
C GLU A 38 -2.98 -16.01 3.57
N THR A 39 -3.20 -14.89 4.24
CA THR A 39 -4.01 -13.79 3.70
C THR A 39 -3.26 -13.12 2.56
N LYS A 40 -3.86 -13.12 1.36
CA LYS A 40 -3.28 -12.42 0.21
C LYS A 40 -3.45 -10.91 0.39
N ILE A 41 -2.32 -10.21 0.51
CA ILE A 41 -2.26 -8.75 0.46
C ILE A 41 -1.90 -8.33 -0.97
N ASP A 42 -2.78 -7.53 -1.59
CA ASP A 42 -2.57 -7.06 -2.95
C ASP A 42 -1.72 -5.77 -2.97
N ILE A 43 -1.96 -4.85 -2.03
CA ILE A 43 -1.26 -3.56 -1.90
C ILE A 43 -0.95 -3.26 -0.43
N VAL A 44 0.22 -2.67 -0.18
CA VAL A 44 0.65 -2.14 1.11
C VAL A 44 0.82 -0.62 0.97
N ILE A 45 0.23 0.13 1.90
CA ILE A 45 0.43 1.57 2.04
C ILE A 45 1.18 1.80 3.35
N SER A 46 2.37 2.42 3.29
CA SER A 46 3.20 2.67 4.47
C SER A 46 3.71 4.10 4.53
N ASP A 47 3.55 4.73 5.68
CA ASP A 47 4.34 5.91 6.01
C ASP A 47 5.83 5.54 6.16
N VAL A 48 6.69 6.39 5.61
CA VAL A 48 8.14 6.32 5.69
C VAL A 48 8.65 6.86 7.02
N GLN A 49 7.95 7.84 7.61
CA GLN A 49 8.43 8.59 8.76
C GLN A 49 7.98 8.05 10.12
N MET A 50 7.50 6.80 10.18
CA MET A 50 7.14 6.21 11.46
C MET A 50 8.37 6.09 12.39
N PRO A 51 8.19 6.29 13.72
CA PRO A 51 9.22 6.06 14.71
C PRO A 51 9.80 4.64 14.59
N GLY A 52 11.12 4.53 14.42
CA GLY A 52 11.82 3.24 14.27
C GLY A 52 12.24 2.87 12.83
N GLY A 53 11.87 3.64 11.80
CA GLY A 53 12.35 3.42 10.42
C GLY A 53 11.65 2.27 9.67
N ASP A 54 10.52 1.82 10.21
CA ASP A 54 9.79 0.62 9.79
C ASP A 54 9.35 0.61 8.32
N GLY A 55 9.03 1.76 7.72
CA GLY A 55 8.51 1.81 6.34
C GLY A 55 9.55 1.40 5.28
N ILE A 56 10.81 1.84 5.46
CA ILE A 56 11.91 1.48 4.55
C ILE A 56 12.38 0.05 4.79
N GLU A 57 12.41 -0.40 6.04
CA GLU A 57 12.71 -1.80 6.36
C GLU A 57 11.64 -2.75 5.83
N LEU A 58 10.37 -2.38 5.95
CA LEU A 58 9.26 -3.14 5.39
C LEU A 58 9.37 -3.22 3.87
N MET A 59 9.65 -2.10 3.19
CA MET A 59 9.92 -2.09 1.74
C MET A 59 11.00 -3.10 1.36
N LYS A 60 12.14 -3.09 2.08
CA LYS A 60 13.25 -4.03 1.85
C LYS A 60 12.79 -5.49 2.02
N LYS A 61 12.04 -5.79 3.09
CA LYS A 61 11.52 -7.15 3.34
C LYS A 61 10.53 -7.59 2.26
N ILE A 62 9.60 -6.72 1.85
CA ILE A 62 8.66 -6.98 0.75
C ILE A 62 9.41 -7.25 -0.55
N HIS A 63 10.47 -6.50 -0.83
CA HIS A 63 11.31 -6.69 -2.02
C HIS A 63 12.06 -8.03 -2.02
N MET A 64 12.33 -8.62 -0.86
CA MET A 64 12.94 -9.96 -0.79
C MET A 64 11.94 -11.09 -1.03
N LEU A 65 10.63 -10.81 -1.04
CA LEU A 65 9.61 -11.82 -1.33
C LEU A 65 9.66 -12.26 -2.80
N PRO A 66 9.32 -13.52 -3.10
CA PRO A 66 9.12 -13.98 -4.48
C PRO A 66 8.11 -13.09 -5.21
N SER A 67 8.36 -12.73 -6.47
CA SER A 67 7.52 -11.78 -7.22
C SER A 67 6.03 -12.14 -7.22
N ARG A 68 5.68 -13.44 -7.22
CA ARG A 68 4.29 -13.94 -7.16
C ARG A 68 3.56 -13.69 -5.84
N ARG A 69 4.29 -13.41 -4.75
CA ARG A 69 3.74 -13.11 -3.41
C ARG A 69 3.98 -11.66 -3.00
N ARG A 70 4.57 -10.84 -3.88
CA ARG A 70 4.95 -9.47 -3.55
C ARG A 70 3.75 -8.54 -3.73
N PRO A 71 3.22 -7.91 -2.67
CA PRO A 71 2.22 -6.87 -2.82
C PRO A 71 2.81 -5.65 -3.55
N GLY A 72 1.95 -4.89 -4.22
CA GLY A 72 2.30 -3.54 -4.65
C GLY A 72 2.56 -2.65 -3.43
N LEU A 73 3.50 -1.70 -3.51
CA LEU A 73 3.89 -0.87 -2.38
C LEU A 73 3.73 0.61 -2.70
N ILE A 74 2.98 1.32 -1.86
CA ILE A 74 2.82 2.77 -1.86
C ILE A 74 3.47 3.32 -0.60
N LEU A 75 4.27 4.37 -0.76
CA LEU A 75 4.89 5.08 0.36
C LEU A 75 4.26 6.46 0.55
N THR A 76 4.01 6.85 1.79
CA THR A 76 3.67 8.23 2.16
C THR A 76 4.85 8.88 2.89
N THR A 77 5.11 10.16 2.64
CA THR A 77 6.22 10.88 3.28
C THR A 77 5.91 12.37 3.43
N GLY A 78 6.25 12.98 4.57
CA GLY A 78 6.25 14.43 4.74
C GLY A 78 7.48 15.13 4.12
N SER A 79 8.48 14.38 3.65
CA SER A 79 9.64 14.94 2.94
C SER A 79 10.06 14.03 1.77
N ALA A 80 9.71 14.45 0.55
CA ALA A 80 10.00 13.68 -0.67
C ALA A 80 11.47 13.78 -1.12
N SER A 81 12.17 14.86 -0.76
CA SER A 81 13.50 15.21 -1.30
C SER A 81 14.60 14.19 -0.96
N ASN A 82 14.45 13.44 0.14
CA ASN A 82 15.47 12.50 0.61
C ASN A 82 15.18 11.03 0.25
N LEU A 83 14.05 10.76 -0.40
CA LEU A 83 13.56 9.40 -0.56
C LEU A 83 13.85 8.83 -1.96
N ALA A 84 13.94 9.67 -2.98
CA ALA A 84 14.05 9.26 -4.38
C ALA A 84 15.25 8.31 -4.64
N GLU A 85 16.44 8.64 -4.13
CA GLU A 85 17.62 7.79 -4.27
C GLU A 85 17.45 6.46 -3.53
N THR A 86 16.96 6.52 -2.29
CA THR A 86 16.76 5.36 -1.41
C THR A 86 15.81 4.32 -2.02
N VAL A 87 14.78 4.79 -2.72
CA VAL A 87 13.71 3.91 -3.25
C VAL A 87 13.90 3.56 -4.72
N SER A 88 14.86 4.17 -5.42
CA SER A 88 15.10 3.97 -6.86
C SER A 88 15.33 2.51 -7.27
N ALA A 89 15.89 1.69 -6.38
CA ALA A 89 16.14 0.27 -6.62
C ALA A 89 14.93 -0.64 -6.36
N TYR A 90 13.80 -0.09 -5.89
CA TYR A 90 12.65 -0.84 -5.44
C TYR A 90 11.44 -0.60 -6.35
N SER A 91 10.64 -1.65 -6.55
CA SER A 91 9.39 -1.54 -7.30
C SER A 91 8.31 -0.98 -6.37
N LEU A 92 7.95 0.28 -6.61
CA LEU A 92 6.87 0.99 -5.92
C LEU A 92 5.75 1.31 -6.91
N LEU A 93 4.51 1.29 -6.43
CA LEU A 93 3.36 1.80 -7.17
C LEU A 93 3.27 3.32 -7.13
N GLY A 94 3.73 3.93 -6.03
CA GLY A 94 3.70 5.37 -5.89
C GLY A 94 4.36 5.86 -4.61
N ILE A 95 4.72 7.13 -4.63
CA ILE A 95 5.19 7.88 -3.47
C ILE A 95 4.33 9.14 -3.37
N PHE A 96 3.69 9.34 -2.23
CA PHE A 96 2.79 10.45 -1.98
C PHE A 96 3.36 11.34 -0.90
N ALA A 97 3.56 12.61 -1.23
CA ALA A 97 3.92 13.61 -0.24
C ALA A 97 2.71 13.91 0.66
N LYS A 98 2.92 14.16 1.95
CA LYS A 98 1.89 14.69 2.85
C LYS A 98 1.74 16.21 2.61
N PRO A 99 0.51 16.77 2.59
CA PRO A 99 -0.77 16.08 2.74
C PRO A 99 -1.08 15.19 1.52
N VAL A 100 -1.57 13.97 1.80
CA VAL A 100 -1.80 12.96 0.77
C VAL A 100 -2.99 13.34 -0.10
N ASP A 101 -2.77 13.32 -1.41
CA ASP A 101 -3.84 13.35 -2.41
C ASP A 101 -4.48 11.96 -2.50
N TYR A 102 -5.61 11.77 -1.82
CA TYR A 102 -6.29 10.48 -1.74
C TYR A 102 -6.92 10.08 -3.09
N GLU A 103 -7.40 11.04 -3.89
CA GLU A 103 -7.99 10.74 -5.20
C GLU A 103 -6.94 10.10 -6.11
N ARG A 104 -5.77 10.74 -6.21
CA ARG A 104 -4.64 10.19 -6.97
C ARG A 104 -4.12 8.87 -6.41
N MET A 105 -4.16 8.68 -5.09
CA MET A 105 -3.78 7.42 -4.45
C MET A 105 -4.76 6.30 -4.82
N ILE A 106 -6.07 6.56 -4.78
CA ILE A 106 -7.12 5.61 -5.14
C ILE A 106 -7.00 5.23 -6.62
N GLU A 107 -6.77 6.19 -7.51
CA GLU A 107 -6.51 5.91 -8.94
C GLU A 107 -5.30 5.00 -9.13
N THR A 108 -4.22 5.25 -8.40
CA THR A 108 -3.01 4.41 -8.43
C THR A 108 -3.30 2.98 -7.96
N ILE A 109 -4.14 2.83 -6.93
CA ILE A 109 -4.58 1.51 -6.42
C ILE A 109 -5.44 0.80 -7.46
N ARG A 110 -6.41 1.49 -8.07
CA ARG A 110 -7.33 0.92 -9.07
C ARG A 110 -6.64 0.46 -10.35
N ASN A 111 -5.65 1.23 -10.81
CA ASN A 111 -4.89 0.92 -12.02
C ASN A 111 -3.83 -0.18 -11.80
N HIS A 112 -3.68 -0.68 -10.57
CA HIS A 112 -2.79 -1.81 -10.32
C HIS A 112 -3.37 -3.09 -10.94
N PRO A 113 -2.61 -3.87 -11.74
CA PRO A 113 -3.13 -5.00 -12.53
C PRO A 113 -3.78 -6.13 -11.71
N VAL A 114 -3.55 -6.15 -10.40
CA VAL A 114 -4.25 -7.05 -9.48
C VAL A 114 -5.76 -6.73 -9.39
N HIS A 115 -6.18 -5.49 -9.65
CA HIS A 115 -7.59 -5.07 -9.72
C HIS A 115 -8.18 -5.12 -11.13
N GLU A 116 -7.39 -4.94 -12.20
CA GLU A 116 -7.89 -5.10 -13.58
C GLU A 116 -8.47 -6.50 -13.83
N THR A 117 -7.85 -7.53 -13.25
CA THR A 117 -8.29 -8.92 -13.46
C THR A 117 -9.64 -9.24 -12.81
N ARG A 118 -10.00 -8.58 -11.68
CA ARG A 118 -11.30 -8.80 -11.01
C ARG A 118 -12.44 -8.03 -11.69
N LYS A 119 -12.18 -6.80 -12.14
CA LYS A 119 -13.19 -5.96 -12.80
C LYS A 119 -13.67 -6.58 -14.13
N ASN A 120 -12.76 -7.15 -14.91
CA ASN A 120 -13.10 -7.82 -16.17
C ASN A 120 -13.98 -9.08 -15.94
N LEU A 121 -13.77 -9.80 -14.83
CA LEU A 121 -14.57 -10.99 -14.50
C LEU A 121 -15.98 -10.64 -14.02
N GLU A 122 -16.15 -9.52 -13.30
CA GLU A 122 -17.47 -9.05 -12.84
C GLU A 122 -18.28 -8.41 -13.97
N GLU A 123 -17.64 -7.64 -14.87
CA GLU A 123 -18.31 -7.08 -16.05
C GLU A 123 -18.75 -8.15 -17.06
N GLU A 124 -18.01 -9.27 -17.20
CA GLU A 124 -18.43 -10.43 -18.00
C GLU A 124 -19.63 -11.17 -17.38
N LEU A 125 -19.70 -11.30 -16.05
CA LEU A 125 -20.77 -12.02 -15.35
C LEU A 125 -22.13 -11.29 -15.32
N VAL A 126 -22.15 -9.96 -15.46
CA VAL A 126 -23.38 -9.14 -15.49
C VAL A 126 -23.92 -8.98 -16.93
N SER A 127 -23.19 -9.48 -17.94
CA SER A 127 -23.54 -9.38 -19.36
C SER A 127 -24.36 -10.55 -19.92
N PHE A 128 -24.86 -11.45 -19.06
CA PHE A 128 -25.75 -12.57 -19.39
C PHE A 128 -27.08 -12.47 -18.63
#